data_AF-A0A9D6UIX3-F1
#
_entry.id   AF-A0A9D6UIX3-F1
#
_cell.length_a   1.000
_cell.length_b   1.000
_cell.length_c   1.000
_cell.angle_alpha   90.00
_cell.angle_beta   90.00
_cell.angle_gamma   90.00
#
_symmetry.space_group_name_H-M   'P 1'
#
loop_
_entity.id
_entity.type
_entity.pdbx_description
1 polymer ?
#
loop_
_entity_poly.entity_id
_entity_poly.type
_entity_poly.pdbx_seq_one_letter_code
_entity_poly.pdbx_strand_id
1 'polypeptide(L)'
;MKDSILNGVIAGLIAGIILGLLTLTIITPLILKAERFENSVTVIKEEGASHEHGEGGEMPFYKRLLLTMIGTTTLGVSYGIVLSIVYLYLRNKGIKKGLILGFFGFLFINLLPGLGLPPNPPGVEAIAEVENRQLWWLLLISAEIMGIGIFWFIHRTLRNSYKAVAAPAAALISLAVISIPFILGSPSGIKYSLVPDDIITIFRIVSFAVAFVFWLSLGGFVAYFNKNLLKEGY
;
A
#
# COMPACT_ATOMS: atom_id res chain seq x y z
N MET A 1 -1.21 27.01 -3.37
CA MET A 1 -0.31 25.85 -3.12
C MET A 1 -0.16 25.55 -1.63
N LYS A 2 0.11 26.54 -0.76
CA LYS A 2 0.17 26.36 0.70
C LYS A 2 -1.10 25.72 1.29
N ASP A 3 -2.28 26.16 0.87
CA ASP A 3 -3.56 25.62 1.35
C ASP A 3 -3.80 24.16 0.93
N SER A 4 -3.27 23.77 -0.24
CA SER A 4 -3.33 22.37 -0.70
C SER A 4 -2.47 21.44 0.15
N ILE A 5 -1.29 21.92 0.56
CA ILE A 5 -0.39 21.16 1.45
C ILE A 5 -1.08 20.99 2.80
N LEU A 6 -1.62 22.06 3.39
CA LEU A 6 -2.35 21.98 4.66
C LEU A 6 -3.57 21.04 4.57
N ASN A 7 -4.39 21.16 3.51
CA ASN A 7 -5.51 20.26 3.28
C ASN A 7 -5.06 18.79 3.12
N GLY A 8 -3.92 18.57 2.47
CA GLY A 8 -3.30 17.26 2.32
C GLY A 8 -2.83 16.68 3.66
N VAL A 9 -2.21 17.51 4.51
CA VAL A 9 -1.82 17.12 5.88
C VAL A 9 -3.04 16.71 6.70
N ILE A 10 -4.11 17.51 6.69
CA ILE A 10 -5.33 17.21 7.46
C ILE A 10 -6.00 15.93 6.94
N ALA A 11 -6.17 15.82 5.62
CA ALA A 11 -6.73 14.61 5.00
C ALA A 11 -5.91 13.36 5.33
N GLY A 12 -4.59 13.49 5.23
CA GLY A 12 -3.63 12.44 5.50
C GLY A 12 -3.61 12.03 6.97
N LEU A 13 -3.68 12.98 7.90
CA LEU A 13 -3.75 12.70 9.33
C LEU A 13 -5.00 11.89 9.68
N ILE A 14 -6.17 12.29 9.18
CA ILE A 14 -7.43 11.58 9.43
C ILE A 14 -7.40 10.17 8.82
N ALA A 15 -6.99 10.03 7.56
CA ALA A 15 -6.87 8.72 6.92
C ALA A 15 -5.82 7.83 7.61
N GLY A 16 -4.71 8.41 8.06
CA GLY A 16 -3.66 7.72 8.80
C GLY A 16 -4.14 7.24 10.18
N ILE A 17 -4.97 8.01 10.89
CA ILE A 17 -5.64 7.55 12.11
C ILE A 17 -6.55 6.35 11.81
N ILE A 18 -7.33 6.40 10.73
CA ILE A 18 -8.17 5.26 10.32
C ILE A 18 -7.31 4.03 10.04
N LEU A 19 -6.21 4.19 9.29
CA LEU A 19 -5.26 3.10 9.03
C LEU A 19 -4.67 2.54 10.33
N GLY A 20 -4.28 3.40 11.27
CA GLY A 20 -3.78 3.00 12.60
C GLY A 20 -4.80 2.19 13.37
N LEU A 21 -6.04 2.66 13.47
CA LEU A 21 -7.12 1.94 14.15
C LEU A 21 -7.41 0.58 13.51
N LEU A 22 -7.49 0.51 12.18
CA LEU A 22 -7.69 -0.76 11.47
C LEU A 22 -6.50 -1.71 11.64
N THR A 23 -5.27 -1.18 11.67
CA THR A 23 -4.06 -1.96 11.92
C THR A 23 -4.08 -2.55 13.33
N LEU A 24 -4.49 -1.76 14.33
CA LEU A 24 -4.53 -2.19 15.73
C LEU A 24 -5.67 -3.18 16.01
N THR A 25 -6.83 -2.98 15.38
CA THR A 25 -8.02 -3.78 15.66
C THR A 25 -8.15 -5.02 14.79
N ILE A 26 -7.58 -5.02 13.58
CA ILE A 26 -7.75 -6.12 12.61
C ILE A 26 -6.43 -6.83 12.29
N ILE A 27 -5.37 -6.08 11.95
CA ILE A 27 -4.09 -6.68 11.55
C ILE A 27 -3.32 -7.21 12.77
N THR A 28 -3.26 -6.43 13.85
CA THR A 28 -2.45 -6.75 15.03
C THR A 28 -2.88 -8.06 15.70
N PRO A 29 -4.18 -8.38 15.87
CA PRO A 29 -4.58 -9.69 16.38
C PRO A 29 -4.07 -10.87 15.54
N LEU A 30 -4.01 -10.72 14.21
CA LEU A 30 -3.46 -11.74 13.31
C LEU A 30 -1.94 -11.85 13.44
N ILE A 31 -1.24 -10.73 13.62
CA ILE A 31 0.20 -10.70 13.93
C ILE A 31 0.47 -11.45 15.24
N LEU A 32 -0.24 -11.10 16.31
CA LEU A 32 -0.08 -11.75 17.62
C LEU A 32 -0.44 -13.25 17.56
N LYS A 33 -1.42 -13.64 16.73
CA LYS A 33 -1.75 -15.05 16.50
C LYS A 33 -0.59 -15.78 15.81
N ALA A 34 0.03 -15.17 14.80
CA ALA A 34 1.17 -15.74 14.08
C ALA A 34 2.45 -15.83 14.96
N GLU A 35 2.74 -14.79 15.74
CA GLU A 35 3.87 -14.75 16.70
C GLU A 35 3.84 -15.95 17.67
N ARG A 36 2.65 -16.44 18.08
CA ARG A 36 2.53 -17.63 18.94
C ARG A 36 3.10 -18.90 18.29
N PHE A 37 2.93 -19.07 16.99
CA PHE A 37 3.48 -20.23 16.28
C PHE A 37 4.99 -20.13 16.17
N GLU A 38 5.51 -18.95 15.84
CA GLU A 38 6.94 -18.69 15.75
C GLU A 38 7.64 -18.91 17.10
N ASN A 39 7.11 -18.30 18.17
CA ASN A 39 7.69 -18.40 19.52
C ASN A 39 7.65 -19.83 20.07
N SER A 40 6.60 -20.61 19.75
CA SER A 40 6.52 -22.01 20.20
C SER A 40 7.68 -22.87 19.68
N VAL A 41 8.17 -22.59 18.47
CA VAL A 41 9.32 -23.30 17.89
C VAL A 41 10.64 -22.78 18.44
N THR A 42 10.75 -21.48 18.72
CA THR A 42 11.93 -20.89 19.35
C THR A 42 12.16 -21.48 20.75
N VAL A 43 11.11 -21.61 21.57
CA VAL A 43 11.21 -22.22 22.91
C VAL A 43 11.70 -23.68 22.84
N ILE A 44 11.21 -24.48 21.89
CA ILE A 44 11.67 -25.86 21.70
C ILE A 44 13.16 -25.93 21.29
N LYS A 45 13.64 -24.97 20.48
CA LYS A 45 15.05 -24.90 20.10
C LYS A 45 15.94 -24.45 21.25
N GLU A 46 15.47 -23.53 22.08
CA GLU A 46 16.21 -23.00 23.24
C GLU A 46 16.24 -23.98 24.42
N GLU A 47 15.20 -24.80 24.65
CA GLU A 47 15.25 -25.86 25.66
C GLU A 47 16.28 -26.97 25.33
N GLY A 48 16.73 -27.07 24.07
CA GLY A 48 17.83 -27.93 23.64
C GLY A 48 19.24 -27.31 23.74
N ALA A 49 19.35 -26.01 24.02
CA ALA A 49 20.61 -25.27 24.09
C ALA A 49 20.68 -24.45 25.39
N SER A 50 21.52 -24.88 26.33
CA SER A 50 21.68 -24.25 27.66
C SER A 50 21.92 -22.72 27.60
N HIS A 51 20.93 -21.97 28.09
CA HIS A 51 20.92 -20.58 28.61
C HIS A 51 21.91 -19.53 28.08
N GLU A 52 21.39 -18.51 27.40
CA GLU A 52 21.75 -17.09 27.61
C GLU A 52 20.58 -16.19 27.14
N HIS A 53 19.84 -15.59 28.07
CA HIS A 53 18.71 -14.73 27.76
C HIS A 53 19.20 -13.35 27.29
N GLY A 54 19.18 -13.10 25.98
CA GLY A 54 19.03 -11.74 25.47
C GLY A 54 17.61 -11.25 25.75
N GLU A 55 17.45 -10.04 26.26
CA GLU A 55 16.18 -9.39 26.59
C GLU A 55 15.23 -9.24 25.39
N GLY A 56 14.63 -10.33 24.92
CA GLY A 56 13.55 -10.36 23.94
C GLY A 56 12.18 -10.23 24.59
N GLY A 57 12.00 -9.25 25.48
CA GLY A 57 10.71 -9.03 26.15
C GLY A 57 9.62 -8.67 25.14
N GLU A 58 8.43 -9.29 25.26
CA GLU A 58 7.24 -8.93 24.48
C GLU A 58 7.06 -7.41 24.46
N MET A 59 6.91 -6.81 23.27
CA MET A 59 6.72 -5.36 23.16
C MET A 59 5.46 -4.95 23.95
N PRO A 60 5.57 -4.04 24.94
CA PRO A 60 4.42 -3.58 25.70
C PRO A 60 3.34 -3.01 24.78
N PHE A 61 2.06 -3.32 25.07
CA PHE A 61 0.93 -2.91 24.24
C PHE A 61 0.90 -1.41 23.96
N TYR A 62 1.19 -0.57 24.97
CA TYR A 62 1.22 0.89 24.81
C TYR A 62 2.28 1.36 23.80
N LYS A 63 3.43 0.68 23.74
CA LYS A 63 4.52 1.00 22.80
C LYS A 63 4.10 0.63 21.38
N ARG A 64 3.47 -0.53 21.19
CA ARG A 64 2.90 -0.94 19.90
C ARG A 64 1.82 0.03 19.43
N LEU A 65 0.88 0.39 20.30
CA LEU A 65 -0.16 1.39 20.05
C LEU A 65 0.45 2.71 19.55
N LEU A 66 1.38 3.29 20.32
CA LEU A 66 2.00 4.57 19.98
C LEU A 66 2.78 4.52 18.67
N LEU A 67 3.63 3.50 18.48
CA LEU A 67 4.45 3.39 17.27
C LEU A 67 3.61 3.12 16.02
N THR A 68 2.56 2.30 16.11
CA THR A 68 1.62 2.08 15.00
C THR A 68 0.88 3.37 14.64
N MET A 69 0.38 4.11 15.64
CA MET A 69 -0.30 5.38 15.38
C MET A 69 0.63 6.42 14.76
N ILE A 70 1.87 6.57 15.26
CA ILE A 70 2.87 7.48 14.67
C ILE A 70 3.20 7.06 13.23
N GLY A 71 3.48 5.79 12.99
CA GLY A 71 3.83 5.29 11.66
C GLY A 71 2.70 5.48 10.64
N THR A 72 1.48 5.10 11.00
CA THR A 72 0.32 5.18 10.10
C THR A 72 -0.13 6.61 9.84
N THR A 73 -0.06 7.51 10.84
CA THR A 73 -0.34 8.93 10.64
C THR A 73 0.72 9.62 9.81
N THR A 74 2.00 9.29 10.01
CA THR A 74 3.10 9.82 9.18
C THR A 74 2.92 9.40 7.73
N LEU A 75 2.68 8.11 7.46
CA LEU A 75 2.37 7.60 6.12
C LEU A 75 1.14 8.29 5.51
N GLY A 76 0.07 8.43 6.30
CA GLY A 76 -1.14 9.11 5.90
C GLY A 76 -0.88 10.54 5.46
N VAL A 77 -0.14 11.32 6.26
CA VAL A 77 0.25 12.70 5.94
C VAL A 77 1.10 12.76 4.66
N SER A 78 2.11 11.89 4.52
CA SER A 78 2.96 11.83 3.32
C SER A 78 2.14 11.62 2.05
N TYR A 79 1.26 10.62 2.04
CA TYR A 79 0.39 10.37 0.89
C TYR A 79 -0.66 11.46 0.71
N GLY A 80 -1.21 12.01 1.78
CA GLY A 80 -2.21 13.08 1.72
C GLY A 80 -1.72 14.35 1.05
N ILE A 81 -0.47 14.76 1.32
CA ILE A 81 0.16 15.90 0.65
C ILE A 81 0.28 15.63 -0.86
N VAL A 82 0.85 14.48 -1.24
CA VAL A 82 1.04 14.11 -2.65
C VAL A 82 -0.30 14.04 -3.38
N LEU A 83 -1.28 13.35 -2.79
CA LEU A 83 -2.58 13.13 -3.41
C LEU A 83 -3.38 14.45 -3.53
N SER A 84 -3.24 15.37 -2.56
CA SER A 84 -3.83 16.70 -2.61
C SER A 84 -3.27 17.54 -3.77
N ILE A 85 -1.94 17.52 -3.96
CA ILE A 85 -1.28 18.21 -5.08
C ILE A 85 -1.75 17.63 -6.41
N VAL A 86 -1.76 16.29 -6.55
CA VAL A 86 -2.21 15.62 -7.77
C VAL A 86 -3.68 15.91 -8.06
N TYR A 87 -4.55 15.89 -7.05
CA TYR A 87 -5.97 16.18 -7.19
C TYR A 87 -6.21 17.58 -7.77
N LEU A 88 -5.51 18.60 -7.25
CA LEU A 88 -5.61 19.97 -7.76
C LEU A 88 -4.96 20.14 -9.14
N TYR A 89 -3.80 19.53 -9.36
CA TYR A 89 -3.09 19.59 -10.65
C TYR A 89 -3.95 19.04 -11.80
N LEU A 90 -4.67 17.95 -11.55
CA LEU A 90 -5.63 17.36 -12.49
C LEU A 90 -6.94 18.15 -12.62
N ARG A 91 -7.09 19.26 -11.88
CA ARG A 91 -8.31 20.08 -11.78
C ARG A 91 -9.56 19.26 -11.45
N ASN A 92 -9.40 18.21 -10.64
CA ASN A 92 -10.47 17.26 -10.33
C ASN A 92 -11.55 17.90 -9.47
N LYS A 93 -12.83 17.76 -9.85
CA LYS A 93 -13.96 18.29 -9.06
C LYS A 93 -14.85 17.17 -8.55
N GLY A 94 -15.22 17.27 -7.27
CA GLY A 94 -16.17 16.38 -6.61
C GLY A 94 -15.58 15.10 -6.02
N ILE A 95 -16.32 14.53 -5.06
CA ILE A 95 -15.89 13.37 -4.27
C ILE A 95 -15.53 12.15 -5.12
N LYS A 96 -16.27 11.91 -6.22
CA LYS A 96 -16.01 10.79 -7.14
C LYS A 96 -14.59 10.80 -7.69
N LYS A 97 -14.05 11.97 -8.03
CA LYS A 97 -12.68 12.09 -8.54
C LYS A 97 -11.63 11.81 -7.47
N GLY A 98 -11.92 12.19 -6.21
CA GLY A 98 -11.09 11.85 -5.07
C GLY A 98 -11.05 10.34 -4.82
N LEU A 99 -12.23 9.69 -4.83
CA LEU A 99 -12.33 8.24 -4.66
C LEU A 99 -11.62 7.47 -5.79
N ILE A 100 -11.73 7.92 -7.04
CA ILE A 100 -10.98 7.33 -8.17
C ILE A 100 -9.47 7.48 -7.94
N LEU A 101 -9.01 8.64 -7.50
CA LEU A 101 -7.61 8.89 -7.23
C LEU A 101 -7.09 8.02 -6.07
N GLY A 102 -7.89 7.88 -5.01
CA GLY A 102 -7.63 6.95 -3.91
C GLY A 102 -7.55 5.50 -4.39
N PHE A 103 -8.51 5.06 -5.20
CA PHE A 103 -8.51 3.72 -5.80
C PHE A 103 -7.24 3.42 -6.60
N PHE A 104 -6.76 4.38 -7.41
CA PHE A 104 -5.48 4.20 -8.13
C PHE A 104 -4.28 4.18 -7.18
N GLY A 105 -4.30 4.96 -6.09
CA GLY A 105 -3.31 4.84 -5.03
C GLY A 105 -3.27 3.44 -4.41
N PHE A 106 -4.43 2.84 -4.13
CA PHE A 106 -4.51 1.45 -3.70
C PHE A 106 -3.97 0.48 -4.77
N LEU A 107 -4.39 0.65 -6.03
CA LEU A 107 -4.01 -0.23 -7.14
C LEU A 107 -2.50 -0.32 -7.30
N PHE A 108 -1.83 0.83 -7.44
CA PHE A 108 -0.39 0.90 -7.74
C PHE A 108 0.50 0.73 -6.51
N ILE A 109 0.10 1.24 -5.34
CA ILE A 109 0.99 1.21 -4.17
C ILE A 109 0.82 -0.08 -3.35
N ASN A 110 -0.36 -0.72 -3.39
CA ASN A 110 -0.65 -1.88 -2.53
C ASN A 110 -1.02 -3.11 -3.35
N LEU A 111 -2.02 -3.02 -4.24
CA LEU A 111 -2.55 -4.20 -4.91
C LEU A 111 -1.54 -4.84 -5.85
N LEU A 112 -1.00 -4.10 -6.82
CA LEU A 112 -0.05 -4.63 -7.81
C LEU A 112 1.23 -5.16 -7.13
N PRO A 113 1.92 -4.41 -6.24
CA PRO A 113 3.03 -4.96 -5.48
C PRO A 113 2.66 -6.20 -4.68
N GLY A 114 1.51 -6.18 -4.02
CA GLY A 114 1.04 -7.30 -3.19
C GLY A 114 0.61 -8.54 -3.99
N LEU A 115 0.25 -8.41 -5.26
CA LEU A 115 -0.03 -9.58 -6.12
C LEU A 115 1.25 -10.36 -6.44
N GLY A 116 2.38 -9.67 -6.60
CA GLY A 116 3.67 -10.34 -6.79
C GLY A 116 4.37 -10.69 -5.48
N LEU A 117 4.32 -9.80 -4.49
CA LEU A 117 4.93 -9.98 -3.17
C LEU A 117 3.84 -9.86 -2.08
N PRO A 118 3.03 -10.92 -1.87
CA PRO A 118 1.96 -10.88 -0.88
C PRO A 118 2.47 -10.56 0.53
N PRO A 119 1.73 -9.75 1.31
CA PRO A 119 2.09 -9.49 2.69
C PRO A 119 1.98 -10.80 3.49
N ASN A 120 3.00 -11.11 4.28
CA ASN A 120 3.03 -12.32 5.10
C ASN A 120 3.11 -11.93 6.58
N PRO A 121 2.42 -12.67 7.46
CA PRO A 121 2.62 -12.51 8.90
C PRO A 121 4.00 -13.04 9.34
N PRO A 122 4.42 -12.76 10.59
CA PRO A 122 5.61 -13.40 11.20
C PRO A 122 5.55 -14.94 11.10
N GLY A 123 6.71 -15.60 11.10
CA GLY A 123 6.79 -17.06 10.96
C GLY A 123 6.60 -17.62 9.53
N VAL A 124 6.52 -16.77 8.49
CA VAL A 124 6.50 -17.19 7.08
C VAL A 124 7.82 -16.79 6.41
N GLU A 125 8.62 -17.77 6.00
CA GLU A 125 9.87 -17.51 5.25
C GLU A 125 9.61 -17.53 3.74
N ALA A 126 10.01 -16.45 3.07
CA ALA A 126 9.90 -16.35 1.62
C ALA A 126 10.94 -17.23 0.90
N ILE A 127 10.59 -17.72 -0.29
CA ILE A 127 11.51 -18.52 -1.13
C ILE A 127 12.72 -17.72 -1.62
N ALA A 128 12.52 -16.43 -1.89
CA ALA A 128 13.54 -15.54 -2.38
C ALA A 128 14.09 -14.67 -1.26
N GLU A 129 15.40 -14.41 -1.34
CA GLU A 129 16.09 -13.48 -0.47
C GLU A 129 15.52 -12.07 -0.58
N VAL A 130 15.81 -11.23 0.43
CA VAL A 130 15.31 -9.86 0.50
C VAL A 130 15.76 -9.05 -0.72
N GLU A 131 17.00 -9.20 -1.16
CA GLU A 131 17.56 -8.47 -2.31
C GLU A 131 16.77 -8.74 -3.60
N ASN A 132 16.51 -10.01 -3.92
CA ASN A 132 15.74 -10.38 -5.12
C ASN A 132 14.31 -9.82 -5.10
N ARG A 133 13.67 -9.78 -3.92
CA ARG A 133 12.34 -9.17 -3.76
C ARG A 133 12.38 -7.66 -3.92
N GLN A 134 13.42 -6.99 -3.40
CA GLN A 134 13.63 -5.55 -3.58
C GLN A 134 13.88 -5.20 -5.05
N LEU A 135 14.71 -5.96 -5.76
CA LEU A 135 14.97 -5.78 -7.19
C LEU A 135 13.70 -5.96 -8.02
N TRP A 136 12.91 -7.01 -7.74
CA TRP A 136 11.63 -7.21 -8.40
C TRP A 136 10.63 -6.07 -8.12
N TRP A 137 10.57 -5.60 -6.88
CA TRP A 137 9.71 -4.48 -6.50
C TRP A 137 10.12 -3.17 -7.20
N LEU A 138 11.42 -2.88 -7.31
CA LEU A 138 11.94 -1.74 -8.07
C LEU A 138 11.62 -1.85 -9.57
N LEU A 139 11.71 -3.06 -10.13
CA LEU A 139 11.32 -3.33 -11.51
C LEU A 139 9.82 -3.06 -11.72
N LEU A 140 8.97 -3.49 -10.80
CA LEU A 140 7.53 -3.20 -10.85
C LEU A 140 7.23 -1.71 -10.81
N ILE A 141 7.81 -0.97 -9.86
CA ILE A 141 7.58 0.47 -9.76
C ILE A 141 8.07 1.20 -11.01
N SER A 142 9.22 0.78 -11.55
CA SER A 142 9.74 1.34 -12.80
C SER A 142 8.77 1.10 -13.96
N ALA A 143 8.19 -0.10 -14.04
CA ALA A 143 7.18 -0.45 -15.03
C ALA A 143 5.86 0.33 -14.83
N GLU A 144 5.44 0.58 -13.59
CA GLU A 144 4.28 1.41 -13.26
C GLU A 144 4.46 2.86 -13.68
N ILE A 145 5.60 3.47 -13.33
CA ILE A 145 5.94 4.84 -13.73
C ILE A 145 5.97 4.95 -15.26
N MET A 146 6.64 4.00 -15.93
CA MET A 146 6.72 3.97 -17.39
C MET A 146 5.35 3.76 -18.03
N GLY A 147 4.54 2.85 -17.50
CA GLY A 147 3.18 2.58 -17.94
C GLY A 147 2.28 3.81 -17.84
N ILE A 148 2.32 4.54 -16.71
CA ILE A 148 1.57 5.80 -16.52
C ILE A 148 2.07 6.87 -17.51
N GLY A 149 3.38 6.99 -17.73
CA GLY A 149 3.96 7.92 -18.70
C GLY A 149 3.52 7.62 -20.13
N ILE A 150 3.55 6.35 -20.53
CA ILE A 150 3.09 5.88 -21.84
C ILE A 150 1.60 6.12 -22.01
N PHE A 151 0.80 5.87 -20.97
CA PHE A 151 -0.65 6.12 -21.00
C PHE A 151 -0.89 7.58 -21.36
N TRP A 152 -0.22 8.48 -20.64
CA TRP A 152 -0.37 9.91 -20.82
C TRP A 152 0.10 10.36 -22.21
N PHE A 153 1.24 9.86 -22.69
CA PHE A 153 1.78 10.19 -24.00
C PHE A 153 0.84 9.76 -25.14
N ILE A 154 0.40 8.50 -25.14
CA ILE A 154 -0.48 7.96 -26.18
C ILE A 154 -1.84 8.66 -26.15
N HIS A 155 -2.45 8.76 -24.96
CA HIS A 155 -3.75 9.41 -24.81
C HIS A 155 -3.67 10.88 -25.27
N ARG A 156 -2.62 11.63 -24.89
CA ARG A 156 -2.44 13.03 -25.31
C ARG A 156 -2.27 13.17 -26.82
N THR A 157 -1.54 12.27 -27.46
CA THR A 157 -1.26 12.30 -28.91
C THR A 157 -2.51 11.97 -29.72
N LEU A 158 -3.28 10.97 -29.30
CA LEU A 158 -4.40 10.44 -30.07
C LEU A 158 -5.76 11.07 -29.72
N ARG A 159 -5.92 11.71 -28.55
CA ARG A 159 -7.25 12.19 -28.07
C ARG A 159 -7.97 13.18 -28.98
N ASN A 160 -7.25 13.90 -29.85
CA ASN A 160 -7.88 14.88 -30.75
C ASN A 160 -8.36 14.21 -32.04
N SER A 161 -7.56 13.30 -32.61
CA SER A 161 -7.83 12.67 -33.90
C SER A 161 -8.59 11.34 -33.80
N TYR A 162 -8.41 10.59 -32.71
CA TYR A 162 -8.94 9.23 -32.53
C TYR A 162 -9.60 9.05 -31.16
N LYS A 163 -10.60 9.89 -30.87
CA LYS A 163 -11.26 9.97 -29.55
C LYS A 163 -11.72 8.62 -28.97
N ALA A 164 -12.28 7.75 -29.81
CA ALA A 164 -12.83 6.46 -29.37
C ALA A 164 -11.73 5.44 -28.97
N VAL A 165 -10.54 5.54 -29.56
CA VAL A 165 -9.48 4.52 -29.42
C VAL A 165 -8.32 5.01 -28.54
N ALA A 166 -8.16 6.32 -28.37
CA ALA A 166 -7.04 6.91 -27.64
C ALA A 166 -6.88 6.36 -26.21
N ALA A 167 -7.97 6.32 -25.42
CA ALA A 167 -7.92 5.83 -24.04
C ALA A 167 -7.78 4.29 -23.97
N PRO A 168 -8.55 3.48 -24.72
CA PRO A 168 -8.34 2.03 -24.75
C PRO A 168 -6.94 1.60 -25.19
N ALA A 169 -6.39 2.20 -26.26
CA ALA A 169 -5.06 1.86 -26.76
C ALA A 169 -3.97 2.25 -25.76
N ALA A 170 -4.07 3.44 -25.15
CA ALA A 170 -3.17 3.86 -24.09
C ALA A 170 -3.22 2.89 -22.90
N ALA A 171 -4.43 2.52 -22.44
CA ALA A 171 -4.60 1.58 -21.33
C ALA A 171 -3.99 0.21 -21.64
N LEU A 172 -4.24 -0.34 -22.84
CA LEU A 172 -3.74 -1.65 -23.23
C LEU A 172 -2.21 -1.69 -23.23
N ILE A 173 -1.56 -0.71 -23.84
CA ILE A 173 -0.09 -0.66 -23.95
C ILE A 173 0.52 -0.43 -22.57
N SER A 174 -0.05 0.46 -21.76
CA SER A 174 0.41 0.68 -20.39
C SER A 174 0.28 -0.56 -19.51
N LEU A 175 -0.84 -1.30 -19.61
CA LEU A 175 -1.02 -2.55 -18.89
C LEU A 175 -0.04 -3.62 -19.35
N ALA A 176 0.26 -3.69 -20.65
CA ALA A 176 1.29 -4.60 -21.16
C ALA A 176 2.66 -4.31 -20.54
N VAL A 177 3.03 -3.03 -20.43
CA VAL A 177 4.28 -2.61 -19.78
C VAL A 177 4.29 -2.93 -18.29
N ILE A 178 3.21 -2.61 -17.57
CA ILE A 178 3.07 -2.92 -16.13
C ILE A 178 3.11 -4.43 -15.87
N SER A 179 2.72 -5.24 -16.85
CA SER A 179 2.73 -6.71 -16.73
C SER A 179 4.13 -7.32 -16.90
N ILE A 180 5.12 -6.58 -17.40
CA ILE A 180 6.49 -7.10 -17.65
C ILE A 180 7.10 -7.78 -16.42
N PRO A 181 7.15 -7.17 -15.22
CA PRO A 181 7.68 -7.83 -14.02
C PRO A 181 6.95 -9.12 -13.65
N PHE A 182 5.64 -9.21 -13.91
CA PHE A 182 4.86 -10.42 -13.65
C PHE A 182 5.19 -11.53 -14.65
N ILE A 183 5.37 -11.18 -15.93
CA ILE A 183 5.75 -12.11 -17.00
C ILE A 183 7.16 -12.67 -16.76
N LEU A 184 8.08 -11.83 -16.29
CA LEU A 184 9.44 -12.26 -15.91
C LEU A 184 9.46 -13.17 -14.68
N GLY A 185 8.34 -13.29 -13.98
CA GLY A 185 8.20 -14.09 -12.78
C GLY A 185 8.39 -13.24 -11.53
N SER A 186 7.38 -13.27 -10.67
CA SER A 186 7.52 -12.70 -9.34
C SER A 186 8.22 -13.69 -8.42
N PRO A 187 9.17 -13.24 -7.56
CA PRO A 187 9.79 -14.09 -6.56
C PRO A 187 8.86 -14.35 -5.36
N SER A 188 7.56 -14.54 -5.63
CA SER A 188 6.57 -14.99 -4.65
C SER A 188 6.77 -16.46 -4.36
N GLY A 189 6.58 -16.83 -3.11
CA GLY A 189 6.63 -18.22 -2.68
C GLY A 189 6.99 -18.32 -1.22
N ILE A 190 6.54 -19.40 -0.59
CA ILE A 190 6.86 -19.74 0.79
C ILE A 190 7.87 -20.88 0.74
N LYS A 191 9.03 -20.69 1.35
CA LYS A 191 10.05 -21.73 1.51
C LYS A 191 9.65 -22.72 2.60
N TYR A 192 9.27 -22.17 3.76
CA TYR A 192 8.60 -22.88 4.84
C TYR A 192 7.75 -21.89 5.63
N SER A 193 6.78 -22.42 6.37
CA SER A 193 5.98 -21.62 7.29
C SER A 193 5.71 -22.38 8.58
N LEU A 194 5.76 -21.66 9.70
CA LEU A 194 5.31 -22.11 11.01
C LEU A 194 3.82 -21.81 11.23
N VAL A 195 3.21 -21.02 10.34
CA VAL A 195 1.86 -20.50 10.46
C VAL A 195 0.92 -21.27 9.52
N PRO A 196 -0.24 -21.74 10.01
CA PRO A 196 -1.26 -22.35 9.16
C PRO A 196 -1.72 -21.49 7.96
N ASP A 197 -1.99 -22.13 6.82
CA ASP A 197 -2.35 -21.46 5.56
C ASP A 197 -3.61 -20.60 5.64
N ASP A 198 -4.56 -20.94 6.51
CA ASP A 198 -5.78 -20.18 6.75
C ASP A 198 -5.46 -18.81 7.36
N ILE A 199 -4.50 -18.74 8.30
CA ILE A 199 -4.02 -17.51 8.92
C ILE A 199 -3.26 -16.65 7.91
N ILE A 200 -2.42 -17.26 7.08
CA ILE A 200 -1.68 -16.54 6.02
C ILE A 200 -2.67 -15.93 5.03
N THR A 201 -3.66 -16.71 4.61
CA THR A 201 -4.69 -16.28 3.65
C THR A 201 -5.51 -15.12 4.19
N ILE A 202 -6.04 -15.25 5.41
CA ILE A 202 -6.85 -14.16 5.99
C ILE A 202 -6.00 -12.90 6.24
N PHE A 203 -4.74 -13.05 6.65
CA PHE A 203 -3.82 -11.92 6.81
C PHE A 203 -3.62 -11.15 5.50
N ARG A 204 -3.42 -11.86 4.38
CA ARG A 204 -3.30 -11.25 3.05
C ARG A 204 -4.57 -10.50 2.64
N ILE A 205 -5.72 -11.16 2.74
CA ILE A 205 -7.02 -10.57 2.38
C ILE A 205 -7.29 -9.30 3.19
N VAL A 206 -7.11 -9.38 4.51
CA VAL A 206 -7.35 -8.25 5.41
C VAL A 206 -6.35 -7.12 5.17
N SER A 207 -5.08 -7.42 4.89
CA SER A 207 -4.08 -6.40 4.56
C SER A 207 -4.50 -5.58 3.33
N PHE A 208 -5.00 -6.24 2.27
CA PHE A 208 -5.54 -5.53 1.11
C PHE A 208 -6.81 -4.74 1.45
N ALA A 209 -7.72 -5.31 2.24
CA ALA A 209 -8.95 -4.62 2.63
C ALA A 209 -8.66 -3.35 3.46
N VAL A 210 -7.74 -3.42 4.42
CA VAL A 210 -7.31 -2.29 5.24
C VAL A 210 -6.64 -1.22 4.37
N ALA A 211 -5.75 -1.60 3.46
CA ALA A 211 -5.14 -0.68 2.51
C ALA A 211 -6.19 0.00 1.61
N PHE A 212 -7.16 -0.77 1.11
CA PHE A 212 -8.25 -0.25 0.28
C PHE A 212 -9.10 0.80 1.02
N VAL A 213 -9.49 0.52 2.27
CA VAL A 213 -10.24 1.48 3.10
C VAL A 213 -9.42 2.73 3.38
N PHE A 214 -8.13 2.60 3.69
CA PHE A 214 -7.23 3.73 3.87
C PHE A 214 -7.20 4.64 2.63
N TRP A 215 -6.97 4.06 1.45
CA TRP A 215 -6.84 4.81 0.21
C TRP A 215 -8.15 5.48 -0.24
N LEU A 216 -9.29 4.81 -0.09
CA LEU A 216 -10.59 5.42 -0.37
C LEU A 216 -10.90 6.56 0.60
N SER A 217 -10.61 6.37 1.90
CA SER A 217 -10.77 7.41 2.91
C SER A 217 -9.90 8.62 2.59
N LEU A 218 -8.62 8.39 2.28
CA LEU A 218 -7.68 9.45 1.91
C LEU A 218 -8.16 10.22 0.67
N GLY A 219 -8.52 9.52 -0.41
CA GLY A 219 -9.05 10.14 -1.62
C GLY A 219 -10.33 10.94 -1.37
N GLY A 220 -11.23 10.41 -0.52
CA GLY A 220 -12.44 11.08 -0.09
C GLY A 220 -12.17 12.38 0.67
N PHE A 221 -11.31 12.33 1.68
CA PHE A 221 -10.92 13.52 2.46
C PHE A 221 -10.17 14.54 1.62
N VAL A 222 -9.26 14.11 0.75
CA VAL A 222 -8.55 15.00 -0.18
C VAL A 222 -9.54 15.77 -1.05
N ALA A 223 -10.54 15.10 -1.63
CA ALA A 223 -11.56 15.80 -2.40
C ALA A 223 -12.45 16.70 -1.53
N TYR A 224 -12.77 16.29 -0.31
CA TYR A 224 -13.58 17.07 0.62
C TYR A 224 -12.91 18.39 1.02
N PHE A 225 -11.64 18.36 1.44
CA PHE A 225 -10.92 19.55 1.89
C PHE A 225 -10.52 20.47 0.74
N ASN A 226 -10.19 19.92 -0.44
CA ASN A 226 -9.77 20.73 -1.59
C ASN A 226 -10.94 21.25 -2.47
N LYS A 227 -12.20 20.91 -2.18
CA LYS A 227 -13.36 21.24 -3.03
C LYS A 227 -13.55 22.74 -3.30
N ASN A 228 -13.16 23.60 -2.36
CA ASN A 228 -13.34 25.05 -2.47
C ASN A 228 -12.21 25.74 -3.23
N LEU A 229 -10.98 25.22 -3.15
CA LEU A 229 -9.81 25.79 -3.84
C LEU A 229 -9.96 25.78 -5.38
N LEU A 230 -10.78 24.88 -5.92
CA LEU A 230 -11.06 24.79 -7.35
C LEU A 230 -12.24 25.65 -7.82
N LYS A 231 -12.97 26.28 -6.89
CA LYS A 231 -14.03 27.26 -7.20
C LYS A 231 -13.45 28.66 -7.37
N GLU A 232 -12.33 28.94 -6.72
CA GLU A 232 -11.72 30.28 -6.63
C GLU A 232 -10.84 30.66 -7.83
N GLY A 233 -10.74 29.81 -8.87
CA GLY A 233 -10.17 30.22 -10.14
C GLY A 233 -8.66 30.48 -10.15
N TYR A 234 -7.88 29.65 -9.44
CA TYR A 234 -6.46 29.46 -9.79
C TYR A 234 -6.29 28.61 -11.05
#